data_AF-A0A0C4F9E5-F1
#
_entry.id   AF-A0A0C4F9E5-F1
#
_cell.length_a   1.000
_cell.length_b   1.000
_cell.length_c   1.000
_cell.angle_alpha   90.00
_cell.angle_beta   90.00
_cell.angle_gamma   90.00
#
_symmetry.space_group_name_H-M   'P 1'
#
loop_
_entity.id
_entity.type
_entity.pdbx_description
1 polymer ?
#
loop_
_entity_poly.entity_id
_entity_poly.type
_entity_poly.pdbx_seq_one_letter_code
_entity_poly.pdbx_strand_id
1 'polypeptide(L)'
;MPKASTYRKDGQLAQSTRTRNKQLASTLPNSNSPLCQALNDFIRLLLGIQKPSDLGPSSPSTEQLGQFHRDWRADLLESQDFLSVLYTNAQVSANDDLRFYGKKKVLKESHRGPFLQHLVKTNFPRPCFNWNEGSSSAWNEAFSNLILQHWNCARSTGLFLAYPMDPDAAGNSSTILALITRWFNGRRDKIRREERMPGSAERQKQLIQKAHWRQRLAVHRTETLQGLKVPEKFQKIFEDPLCNSDTEEQQDGSLVKVKLQWRSKTASLLAASVDRLTARRKQEGNGKAFGPGQLLELSRINSTGNHQAVRSERVPRCLAVDFYDQTFLEGLGKQARDEMRVEARLGLPDLWIELETSGYSPQ
;
A
#
# COMPACT_ATOMS: atom_id res chain seq x y z
N MET A 1 -15.72 12.97 -9.89
CA MET A 1 -14.27 13.27 -9.71
C MET A 1 -13.83 14.25 -10.79
N PRO A 2 -13.02 15.28 -10.48
CA PRO A 2 -12.54 16.20 -11.51
C PRO A 2 -11.74 15.43 -12.57
N LYS A 3 -12.04 15.65 -13.85
CA LYS A 3 -11.22 15.16 -14.97
C LYS A 3 -9.82 15.73 -14.79
N ALA A 4 -8.79 14.91 -14.99
CA ALA A 4 -7.42 15.42 -14.96
C ALA A 4 -7.31 16.46 -16.08
N SER A 5 -6.74 17.64 -15.78
CA SER A 5 -6.52 18.66 -16.80
C SER A 5 -5.75 18.06 -17.98
N THR A 6 -6.31 18.22 -19.18
CA THR A 6 -5.74 17.78 -20.46
C THR A 6 -4.70 18.76 -21.00
N TYR A 7 -4.51 19.91 -20.36
CA TYR A 7 -3.58 20.94 -20.79
C TYR A 7 -2.40 21.09 -19.82
N ARG A 8 -1.26 21.55 -20.35
CA ARG A 8 -0.09 22.01 -19.58
C ARG A 8 -0.01 23.52 -19.70
N LYS A 9 0.20 24.21 -18.58
CA LYS A 9 0.59 25.62 -18.61
C LYS A 9 2.07 25.67 -19.02
N ASP A 10 2.37 26.33 -20.12
CA ASP A 10 3.73 26.55 -20.63
C ASP A 10 4.55 25.26 -20.86
N GLY A 11 3.88 24.16 -21.21
CA GLY A 11 4.53 22.85 -21.37
C GLY A 11 5.08 22.23 -20.08
N GLN A 12 4.87 22.86 -18.92
CA GLN A 12 5.43 22.41 -17.65
C GLN A 12 4.85 21.07 -17.20
N LEU A 13 5.65 20.30 -16.47
CA LEU A 13 5.24 19.03 -15.89
C LEU A 13 4.13 19.22 -14.84
N ALA A 14 3.33 18.17 -14.60
CA ALA A 14 2.30 18.20 -13.57
C ALA A 14 2.93 18.47 -12.19
N GLN A 15 2.36 19.42 -11.45
CA GLN A 15 2.82 19.73 -10.09
C GLN A 15 2.59 18.60 -9.08
N SER A 16 1.57 17.76 -9.30
CA SER A 16 1.30 16.62 -8.42
C SER A 16 1.73 15.30 -9.07
N THR A 17 2.42 14.46 -8.30
CA THR A 17 2.77 13.10 -8.71
C THR A 17 1.53 12.26 -9.04
N ARG A 18 0.40 12.50 -8.35
CA ARG A 18 -0.87 11.82 -8.65
C ARG A 18 -1.36 12.13 -10.07
N THR A 19 -1.35 13.41 -10.47
CA THR A 19 -1.75 13.82 -11.83
C THR A 19 -0.78 13.27 -12.87
N ARG A 20 0.52 13.34 -12.61
CA ARG A 20 1.55 12.81 -13.51
C ARG A 20 1.39 11.29 -13.72
N ASN A 21 1.19 10.53 -12.65
CA ASN A 21 0.96 9.09 -12.73
C ASN A 21 -0.30 8.74 -13.52
N LYS A 22 -1.37 9.52 -13.37
CA LYS A 22 -2.61 9.31 -14.13
C LYS A 22 -2.40 9.55 -15.63
N GLN A 23 -1.61 10.55 -16.01
CA GLN A 23 -1.31 10.83 -17.42
C GLN A 23 -0.38 9.79 -18.05
N LEU A 24 0.54 9.23 -17.27
CA LEU A 24 1.47 8.18 -17.72
C LEU A 24 0.87 6.77 -17.63
N ALA A 25 -0.35 6.61 -17.14
CA ALA A 25 -0.95 5.29 -16.90
C ALA A 25 -1.22 4.51 -18.19
N SER A 26 -1.41 5.19 -19.33
CA SER A 26 -1.62 4.55 -20.63
C SER A 26 -0.32 4.16 -21.33
N THR A 27 0.82 4.73 -20.94
CA THR A 27 2.12 4.52 -21.61
C THR A 27 3.09 3.71 -20.77
N LEU A 28 2.98 3.75 -19.45
CA LEU A 28 3.85 3.01 -18.54
C LEU A 28 3.15 1.79 -17.95
N PRO A 29 3.89 0.69 -17.71
CA PRO A 29 3.36 -0.46 -16.99
C PRO A 29 2.71 -0.10 -15.66
N ASN A 30 1.67 -0.84 -15.29
CA ASN A 30 0.99 -0.69 -14.00
C ASN A 30 2.00 -0.81 -12.84
N SER A 31 1.84 -0.05 -11.76
CA SER A 31 2.71 -0.10 -10.59
C SER A 31 2.83 -1.50 -9.97
N ASN A 32 1.80 -2.34 -10.15
CA ASN A 32 1.77 -3.72 -9.65
C ASN A 32 2.30 -4.74 -10.67
N SER A 33 2.73 -4.31 -11.86
CA SER A 33 3.32 -5.22 -12.87
C SER A 33 4.60 -5.87 -12.35
N PRO A 34 4.94 -7.09 -12.79
CA PRO A 34 6.19 -7.75 -12.43
C PRO A 34 7.44 -6.90 -12.70
N LEU A 35 7.44 -6.15 -13.80
CA LEU A 35 8.52 -5.22 -14.15
C LEU A 35 8.68 -4.10 -13.11
N CYS A 36 7.58 -3.47 -12.70
CA CYS A 36 7.63 -2.42 -11.69
C CYS A 36 8.05 -2.96 -10.31
N GLN A 37 7.65 -4.19 -9.97
CA GLN A 37 8.08 -4.84 -8.73
C GLN A 37 9.59 -5.12 -8.75
N ALA A 38 10.10 -5.72 -9.84
CA ALA A 38 11.52 -6.00 -10.03
C ALA A 38 12.37 -4.73 -9.95
N LEU A 39 11.98 -3.68 -10.67
CA LEU A 39 12.70 -2.41 -10.67
C LEU A 39 12.63 -1.72 -9.30
N ASN A 40 11.48 -1.77 -8.62
CA ASN A 40 11.37 -1.23 -7.26
C ASN A 40 12.31 -1.97 -6.29
N ASP A 41 12.35 -3.29 -6.32
CA ASP A 41 13.22 -4.09 -5.46
C ASP A 41 14.70 -3.83 -5.79
N PHE A 42 15.03 -3.68 -7.08
CA PHE A 42 16.37 -3.34 -7.53
C PHE A 42 16.83 -1.96 -7.06
N ILE A 43 16.03 -0.91 -7.29
CA ILE A 43 16.37 0.45 -6.83
C ILE A 43 16.54 0.48 -5.31
N ARG A 44 15.67 -0.24 -4.58
CA ARG A 44 15.77 -0.36 -3.12
C ARG A 44 17.07 -1.04 -2.68
N LEU A 45 17.45 -2.13 -3.34
CA LEU A 45 18.74 -2.80 -3.12
C LEU A 45 19.90 -1.82 -3.32
N LEU A 46 19.95 -1.11 -4.46
CA LEU A 46 21.05 -0.19 -4.77
C LEU A 46 21.19 0.91 -3.70
N LEU A 47 20.07 1.43 -3.23
CA LEU A 47 19.98 2.46 -2.19
C LEU A 47 20.12 1.93 -0.76
N GLY A 48 20.21 0.62 -0.54
CA GLY A 48 20.26 0.01 0.79
C GLY A 48 18.95 0.15 1.61
N ILE A 49 17.79 0.20 0.94
CA ILE A 49 16.47 0.37 1.56
C ILE A 49 15.89 -1.00 1.93
N GLN A 50 16.01 -1.40 3.20
CA GLN A 50 15.61 -2.72 3.67
C GLN A 50 14.08 -2.89 3.76
N LYS A 51 13.35 -1.86 4.21
CA LYS A 51 11.89 -1.88 4.35
C LYS A 51 11.24 -0.79 3.49
N PRO A 52 10.02 -1.01 2.96
CA PRO A 52 9.30 0.02 2.21
C PRO A 52 9.04 1.30 3.03
N SER A 53 8.97 1.16 4.35
CA SER A 53 8.77 2.23 5.33
C SER A 53 9.99 3.10 5.58
N ASP A 54 11.20 2.58 5.35
CA ASP A 54 12.42 3.37 5.55
C ASP A 54 12.35 4.57 4.62
N LEU A 55 12.92 5.72 4.99
CA LEU A 55 12.99 6.88 4.10
C LEU A 55 14.09 6.73 3.05
N GLY A 56 15.11 5.91 3.35
CA GLY A 56 16.30 5.73 2.53
C GLY A 56 17.41 6.73 2.89
N PRO A 57 18.48 6.81 2.09
CA PRO A 57 19.59 7.70 2.36
C PRO A 57 19.15 9.17 2.29
N SER A 58 19.73 10.02 3.14
CA SER A 58 19.55 11.48 3.05
C SER A 58 20.09 12.03 1.73
N SER A 59 19.59 13.21 1.33
CA SER A 59 20.13 13.97 0.20
C SER A 59 21.64 14.18 0.35
N PRO A 60 22.38 14.34 -0.76
CA PRO A 60 23.81 14.66 -0.72
C PRO A 60 24.05 16.01 -0.03
N SER A 61 25.19 16.14 0.64
CA SER A 61 25.62 17.41 1.23
C SER A 61 26.16 18.36 0.16
N THR A 62 26.35 19.63 0.50
CA THR A 62 26.92 20.64 -0.40
C THR A 62 28.32 20.24 -0.88
N GLU A 63 29.13 19.62 -0.02
CA GLU A 63 30.47 19.13 -0.37
C GLU A 63 30.40 18.00 -1.39
N GLN A 64 29.44 17.08 -1.22
CA GLN A 64 29.22 15.96 -2.15
C GLN A 64 28.73 16.46 -3.51
N LEU A 65 27.83 17.46 -3.54
CA LEU A 65 27.43 18.13 -4.77
C LEU A 65 28.63 18.81 -5.45
N GLY A 66 29.49 19.47 -4.68
CA GLY A 66 30.73 20.07 -5.18
C GLY A 66 31.69 19.05 -5.79
N GLN A 67 31.86 17.88 -5.17
CA GLN A 67 32.65 16.77 -5.71
C GLN A 67 32.07 16.24 -7.02
N PHE A 68 30.74 16.09 -7.11
CA PHE A 68 30.10 15.67 -8.35
C PHE A 68 30.39 16.64 -9.51
N HIS A 69 30.36 17.94 -9.27
CA HIS A 69 30.65 18.91 -10.34
C HIS A 69 32.12 18.95 -10.79
N ARG A 70 33.06 18.51 -9.94
CA ARG A 70 34.50 18.55 -10.24
C ARG A 70 35.04 17.24 -10.78
N ASP A 71 34.67 16.14 -10.14
CA ASP A 71 35.42 14.89 -10.22
C ASP A 71 34.60 13.75 -10.86
N TRP A 72 33.32 13.97 -11.13
CA TRP A 72 32.43 12.99 -11.75
C TRP A 72 32.85 12.66 -13.18
N ARG A 73 33.06 11.37 -13.45
CA ARG A 73 33.53 10.87 -14.74
C ARG A 73 32.40 10.23 -15.53
N ALA A 74 31.63 11.07 -16.22
CA ALA A 74 30.51 10.64 -17.06
C ALA A 74 30.94 9.83 -18.29
N ASP A 75 32.21 9.94 -18.70
CA ASP A 75 32.84 9.17 -19.78
C ASP A 75 33.02 7.68 -19.42
N LEU A 76 33.23 7.37 -18.14
CA LEU A 76 33.39 5.99 -17.65
C LEU A 76 32.06 5.23 -17.55
N LEU A 77 30.93 5.89 -17.83
CA LEU A 77 29.61 5.30 -17.89
C LEU A 77 29.52 4.23 -19.00
N GLU A 78 30.27 4.36 -20.10
CA GLU A 78 30.09 3.51 -21.29
C GLU A 78 30.81 2.14 -21.24
N SER A 79 31.52 1.82 -20.16
CA SER A 79 32.25 0.54 -20.04
C SER A 79 31.32 -0.65 -19.72
N GLN A 80 30.46 -1.04 -20.66
CA GLN A 80 29.54 -2.18 -20.53
C GLN A 80 30.29 -3.49 -20.20
N ASP A 81 31.52 -3.64 -20.69
CA ASP A 81 32.41 -4.77 -20.42
C ASP A 81 32.81 -4.85 -18.94
N PHE A 82 33.12 -3.71 -18.32
CA PHE A 82 33.49 -3.66 -16.90
C PHE A 82 32.32 -4.09 -16.02
N LEU A 83 31.11 -3.57 -16.28
CA LEU A 83 29.92 -3.96 -15.53
C LEU A 83 29.60 -5.44 -15.70
N SER A 84 29.72 -5.96 -16.92
CA SER A 84 29.48 -7.38 -17.22
C SER A 84 30.42 -8.29 -16.44
N VAL A 85 31.70 -7.92 -16.30
CA VAL A 85 32.67 -8.64 -15.46
C VAL A 85 32.27 -8.58 -13.98
N LEU A 86 31.87 -7.41 -13.46
CA LEU A 86 31.48 -7.28 -12.05
C LEU A 86 30.27 -8.16 -11.70
N TYR A 87 29.25 -8.18 -12.56
CA TYR A 87 28.04 -8.99 -12.32
C TYR A 87 28.32 -10.49 -12.50
N THR A 88 29.14 -10.88 -13.47
CA THR A 88 29.57 -12.28 -13.64
C THR A 88 30.31 -12.78 -12.39
N ASN A 89 31.27 -12.01 -11.89
CA ASN A 89 32.03 -12.37 -10.68
C ASN A 89 31.13 -12.44 -9.44
N ALA A 90 30.17 -11.52 -9.30
CA ALA A 90 29.21 -11.53 -8.19
C ALA A 90 28.26 -12.74 -8.22
N GLN A 91 27.91 -13.26 -9.41
CA GLN A 91 27.14 -14.50 -9.56
C GLN A 91 27.97 -15.74 -9.18
N VAL A 92 29.23 -15.80 -9.61
CA VAL A 92 30.14 -16.93 -9.30
C VAL A 92 30.38 -17.05 -7.79
N SER A 93 30.54 -15.93 -7.08
CA SER A 93 30.67 -15.92 -5.61
C SER A 93 29.36 -16.20 -4.86
N ALA A 94 28.20 -16.12 -5.53
CA ALA A 94 26.88 -16.35 -4.92
C ALA A 94 26.37 -17.79 -5.06
N ASN A 95 27.21 -18.72 -5.54
CA ASN A 95 26.93 -20.15 -5.69
C ASN A 95 26.70 -20.92 -4.36
N ASP A 96 26.63 -20.22 -3.24
CA ASP A 96 26.14 -20.78 -2.00
C ASP A 96 24.60 -20.64 -1.94
N ASP A 97 23.94 -21.79 -2.06
CA ASP A 97 22.52 -22.02 -1.80
C ASP A 97 21.56 -21.02 -2.47
N LEU A 98 21.17 -21.31 -3.72
CA LEU A 98 19.90 -20.85 -4.30
C LEU A 98 18.73 -21.54 -3.56
N ARG A 99 18.59 -21.28 -2.26
CA ARG A 99 17.42 -21.69 -1.49
C ARG A 99 16.21 -20.98 -2.08
N PHE A 100 15.34 -21.77 -2.69
CA PHE A 100 14.01 -21.37 -3.13
C PHE A 100 13.16 -21.03 -1.89
N TYR A 101 13.38 -19.87 -1.27
CA TYR A 101 12.49 -19.34 -0.25
C TYR A 101 11.22 -18.78 -0.92
N GLY A 102 10.30 -19.67 -1.28
CA GLY A 102 8.96 -19.31 -1.78
C GLY A 102 8.91 -18.76 -3.22
N LYS A 103 7.73 -18.28 -3.62
CA LYS A 103 7.35 -17.89 -5.00
C LYS A 103 8.11 -16.69 -5.60
N LYS A 104 9.15 -16.14 -4.95
CA LYS A 104 9.93 -15.00 -5.47
C LYS A 104 11.42 -15.20 -5.16
N LYS A 105 12.30 -15.27 -6.19
CA LYS A 105 13.75 -15.18 -5.95
C LYS A 105 14.05 -13.76 -5.46
N VAL A 106 14.70 -13.65 -4.32
CA VAL A 106 15.02 -12.37 -3.68
C VAL A 106 16.37 -11.89 -4.20
N LEU A 107 16.42 -10.65 -4.69
CA LEU A 107 17.68 -9.95 -4.95
C LEU A 107 18.51 -9.95 -3.65
N LYS A 108 19.62 -10.69 -3.62
CA LYS A 108 20.56 -10.73 -2.48
C LYS A 108 21.32 -9.41 -2.33
N GLU A 109 21.68 -9.04 -1.09
CA GLU A 109 22.49 -7.84 -0.79
C GLU A 109 23.85 -7.86 -1.51
N SER A 110 24.42 -9.05 -1.75
CA SER A 110 25.67 -9.22 -2.51
C SER A 110 25.62 -8.60 -3.91
N HIS A 111 24.43 -8.52 -4.54
CA HIS A 111 24.26 -7.90 -5.85
C HIS A 111 24.38 -6.37 -5.83
N ARG A 112 24.45 -5.75 -4.63
CA ARG A 112 24.77 -4.33 -4.48
C ARG A 112 26.27 -4.04 -4.64
N GLY A 113 27.13 -5.04 -4.43
CA GLY A 113 28.59 -4.91 -4.52
C GLY A 113 29.07 -4.31 -5.86
N PRO A 114 28.66 -4.86 -7.02
CA PRO A 114 28.99 -4.31 -8.33
C PRO A 114 28.65 -2.82 -8.49
N PHE A 115 27.52 -2.39 -7.93
CA PHE A 115 27.09 -0.99 -7.97
C PHE A 115 28.02 -0.10 -7.17
N LEU A 116 28.33 -0.46 -5.93
CA LEU A 116 29.23 0.33 -5.08
C LEU A 116 30.64 0.44 -5.68
N GLN A 117 31.16 -0.65 -6.25
CA GLN A 117 32.46 -0.64 -6.94
C GLN A 117 32.45 0.28 -8.17
N HIS A 118 31.36 0.28 -8.93
CA HIS A 118 31.23 1.17 -10.07
C HIS A 118 31.17 2.65 -9.66
N LEU A 119 30.46 2.99 -8.58
CA LEU A 119 30.43 4.36 -8.06
C LEU A 119 31.81 4.85 -7.63
N VAL A 120 32.61 3.99 -6.99
CA VAL A 120 34.00 4.33 -6.64
C VAL A 120 34.83 4.61 -7.90
N LYS A 121 34.73 3.74 -8.92
CA LYS A 121 35.49 3.90 -10.17
C LYS A 121 35.14 5.18 -10.92
N THR A 122 33.87 5.55 -10.91
CA THR A 122 33.34 6.72 -11.62
C THR A 122 33.44 8.01 -10.77
N ASN A 123 33.92 7.92 -9.53
CA ASN A 123 33.92 8.99 -8.54
C ASN A 123 32.52 9.57 -8.29
N PHE A 124 31.46 8.75 -8.34
CA PHE A 124 30.14 9.22 -7.93
C PHE A 124 30.13 9.37 -6.41
N PRO A 125 29.94 10.57 -5.83
CA PRO A 125 30.24 10.80 -4.42
C PRO A 125 29.37 9.99 -3.45
N ARG A 126 28.14 9.63 -3.86
CA ARG A 126 27.20 8.97 -2.96
C ARG A 126 26.11 8.17 -3.69
N PRO A 127 25.78 6.93 -3.25
CA PRO A 127 24.68 6.15 -3.81
C PRO A 127 23.29 6.68 -3.38
N CYS A 128 22.91 7.88 -3.77
CA CYS A 128 21.58 8.42 -3.51
C CYS A 128 21.09 9.42 -4.55
N PHE A 129 19.77 9.62 -4.59
CA PHE A 129 19.19 10.77 -5.28
C PHE A 129 19.33 12.04 -4.43
N ASN A 130 19.37 13.18 -5.10
CA ASN A 130 19.15 14.47 -4.49
C ASN A 130 17.64 14.73 -4.34
N TRP A 131 17.08 14.46 -3.16
CA TRP A 131 15.65 14.64 -2.89
C TRP A 131 15.22 16.11 -2.85
N ASN A 132 16.17 17.04 -2.73
CA ASN A 132 15.90 18.47 -2.74
C ASN A 132 15.64 18.98 -4.17
N GLU A 133 16.17 18.30 -5.18
CA GLU A 133 16.08 18.69 -6.59
C GLU A 133 15.09 17.84 -7.40
N GLY A 134 14.72 18.35 -8.59
CA GLY A 134 13.84 17.63 -9.53
C GLY A 134 14.51 16.42 -10.16
N SER A 135 13.74 15.55 -10.79
CA SER A 135 14.28 14.38 -11.50
C SER A 135 15.20 14.76 -12.67
N SER A 136 15.05 15.98 -13.19
CA SER A 136 15.82 16.53 -14.30
C SER A 136 17.03 17.36 -13.85
N SER A 137 17.46 17.27 -12.60
CA SER A 137 18.73 17.89 -12.20
C SER A 137 19.90 17.01 -12.64
N ALA A 138 21.04 17.62 -12.93
CA ALA A 138 22.22 16.91 -13.42
C ALA A 138 22.59 15.71 -12.52
N TRP A 139 22.51 15.88 -11.19
CA TRP A 139 22.75 14.79 -10.24
C TRP A 139 21.74 13.63 -10.42
N ASN A 140 20.45 13.95 -10.45
CA ASN A 140 19.39 12.94 -10.50
C ASN A 140 19.31 12.25 -11.87
N GLU A 141 19.64 12.95 -12.95
CA GLU A 141 19.77 12.36 -14.29
C GLU A 141 20.98 11.41 -14.34
N ALA A 142 22.15 11.84 -13.86
CA ALA A 142 23.34 11.00 -13.79
C ALA A 142 23.08 9.73 -12.95
N PHE A 143 22.47 9.88 -11.78
CA PHE A 143 22.13 8.74 -10.92
C PHE A 143 21.08 7.82 -11.54
N SER A 144 20.08 8.36 -12.26
CA SER A 144 19.10 7.55 -12.99
C SER A 144 19.75 6.74 -14.11
N ASN A 145 20.70 7.32 -14.83
CA ASN A 145 21.46 6.63 -15.88
C ASN A 145 22.34 5.52 -15.30
N LEU A 146 22.99 5.75 -14.15
CA LEU A 146 23.72 4.70 -13.43
C LEU A 146 22.80 3.52 -13.09
N ILE A 147 21.62 3.79 -12.54
CA ILE A 147 20.63 2.73 -12.24
C ILE A 147 20.23 1.98 -13.52
N LEU A 148 19.97 2.69 -14.63
CA LEU A 148 19.61 2.09 -15.91
C LEU A 148 20.69 1.12 -16.42
N GLN A 149 21.96 1.50 -16.34
CA GLN A 149 23.06 0.64 -16.79
C GLN A 149 23.18 -0.63 -15.95
N HIS A 150 23.10 -0.48 -14.63
CA HIS A 150 23.10 -1.59 -13.71
C HIS A 150 21.88 -2.50 -13.91
N TRP A 151 20.72 -1.92 -14.22
CA TRP A 151 19.51 -2.67 -14.60
C TRP A 151 19.77 -3.51 -15.86
N ASN A 152 20.32 -2.90 -16.91
CA ASN A 152 20.60 -3.58 -18.18
C ASN A 152 21.59 -4.73 -17.99
N CYS A 153 22.67 -4.50 -17.25
CA CYS A 153 23.68 -5.52 -16.96
C CYS A 153 23.11 -6.65 -16.09
N ALA A 154 22.41 -6.32 -15.00
CA ALA A 154 21.77 -7.32 -14.15
C ALA A 154 20.75 -8.18 -14.93
N ARG A 155 20.01 -7.57 -15.87
CA ARG A 155 19.07 -8.27 -16.73
C ARG A 155 19.78 -9.22 -17.69
N SER A 156 20.85 -8.79 -18.35
CA SER A 156 21.61 -9.65 -19.28
C SER A 156 22.30 -10.82 -18.58
N THR A 157 22.66 -10.67 -17.30
CA THR A 157 23.20 -11.77 -16.49
C THR A 157 22.14 -12.65 -15.83
N GLY A 158 20.85 -12.46 -16.14
CA GLY A 158 19.77 -13.30 -15.63
C GLY A 158 19.35 -13.04 -14.17
N LEU A 159 19.71 -11.89 -13.58
CA LEU A 159 19.41 -11.59 -12.18
C LEU A 159 17.89 -11.55 -11.90
N PHE A 160 17.09 -11.20 -12.91
CA PHE A 160 15.65 -11.04 -12.78
C PHE A 160 14.83 -12.23 -13.28
N LEU A 161 15.44 -13.41 -13.51
CA LEU A 161 14.75 -14.60 -14.04
C LEU A 161 13.53 -15.08 -13.22
N ALA A 162 13.36 -14.60 -11.99
CA ALA A 162 12.18 -14.91 -11.16
C ALA A 162 10.99 -13.98 -11.36
N TYR A 163 11.19 -12.85 -12.01
CA TYR A 163 10.13 -11.89 -12.27
C TYR A 163 9.56 -12.22 -13.66
N PRO A 164 8.26 -12.55 -13.78
CA PRO A 164 7.62 -12.81 -15.07
C PRO A 164 7.37 -11.48 -15.79
N MET A 165 8.44 -10.85 -16.27
CA MET A 165 8.41 -9.55 -16.93
C MET A 165 8.33 -9.72 -18.44
N ASP A 166 7.65 -8.78 -19.09
CA ASP A 166 7.75 -8.59 -20.53
C ASP A 166 9.19 -8.17 -20.90
N PRO A 167 9.93 -8.98 -21.69
CA PRO A 167 11.31 -8.70 -22.05
C PRO A 167 11.47 -7.42 -22.88
N ASP A 168 10.48 -7.06 -23.69
CA ASP A 168 10.54 -5.88 -24.55
C ASP A 168 10.44 -4.60 -23.73
N ALA A 169 9.46 -4.56 -22.82
CA ALA A 169 9.33 -3.46 -21.86
C ALA A 169 10.53 -3.37 -20.90
N ALA A 170 11.09 -4.52 -20.48
CA ALA A 170 12.23 -4.58 -19.57
C ALA A 170 13.57 -4.17 -20.22
N GLY A 171 13.68 -4.33 -21.55
CA GLY A 171 14.85 -3.94 -22.34
C GLY A 171 14.80 -2.50 -22.85
N ASN A 172 13.64 -1.84 -22.82
CA ASN A 172 13.49 -0.48 -23.33
C ASN A 172 14.01 0.58 -22.33
N SER A 173 15.15 1.20 -22.64
CA SER A 173 15.77 2.23 -21.79
C SER A 173 14.85 3.41 -21.46
N SER A 174 14.05 3.88 -22.41
CA SER A 174 13.12 5.00 -22.17
C SER A 174 12.01 4.63 -21.18
N THR A 175 11.48 3.41 -21.28
CA THR A 175 10.51 2.86 -20.34
C THR A 175 11.11 2.76 -18.94
N ILE A 176 12.32 2.20 -18.82
CA ILE A 176 12.99 2.03 -17.52
C ILE A 176 13.31 3.39 -16.87
N LEU A 177 13.84 4.36 -17.62
CA LEU A 177 14.09 5.72 -17.10
C LEU A 177 12.80 6.41 -16.64
N ALA A 178 11.70 6.27 -17.40
CA ALA A 178 10.41 6.81 -17.01
C ALA A 178 9.88 6.14 -15.73
N LEU A 179 10.11 4.83 -15.55
CA LEU A 179 9.77 4.11 -14.33
C LEU A 179 10.65 4.52 -13.14
N ILE A 180 11.96 4.70 -13.33
CA ILE A 180 12.88 5.25 -12.31
C ILE A 180 12.40 6.64 -11.89
N THR A 181 12.07 7.50 -12.85
CA THR A 181 11.54 8.84 -12.59
C THR A 181 10.22 8.80 -11.81
N ARG A 182 9.31 7.87 -12.16
CA ARG A 182 8.05 7.66 -11.44
C ARG A 182 8.29 7.22 -10.00
N TRP A 183 9.23 6.29 -9.79
CA TRP A 183 9.64 5.82 -8.48
C TRP A 183 10.24 6.95 -7.63
N PHE A 184 11.18 7.71 -8.20
CA PHE A 184 11.83 8.85 -7.57
C PHE A 184 10.81 9.89 -7.10
N ASN A 185 9.90 10.34 -7.96
CA ASN A 185 8.91 11.36 -7.61
C ASN A 185 7.99 10.88 -6.48
N GLY A 186 7.53 9.62 -6.54
CA GLY A 186 6.71 9.04 -5.48
C GLY A 186 7.45 8.94 -4.15
N ARG A 187 8.76 8.67 -4.17
CA ARG A 187 9.60 8.60 -2.98
C ARG A 187 9.90 9.99 -2.40
N ARG A 188 10.30 10.94 -3.25
CA ARG A 188 10.56 12.34 -2.89
C ARG A 188 9.35 12.98 -2.23
N ASP A 189 8.14 12.74 -2.75
CA ASP A 189 6.90 13.24 -2.15
C ASP A 189 6.66 12.68 -0.74
N LYS A 190 7.02 11.42 -0.48
CA LYS A 190 6.93 10.83 0.87
C LYS A 190 7.93 11.48 1.81
N ILE A 191 9.19 11.61 1.39
CA ILE A 191 10.25 12.24 2.19
C ILE A 191 9.85 13.68 2.55
N ARG A 192 9.46 14.49 1.56
CA ARG A 192 9.04 15.89 1.77
C ARG A 192 7.81 16.03 2.65
N ARG A 193 6.87 15.07 2.56
CA ARG A 193 5.70 15.07 3.44
C ARG A 193 6.11 14.80 4.87
N GLU A 194 7.04 13.87 5.09
CA GLU A 194 7.56 13.57 6.42
C GLU A 194 8.37 14.72 7.00
N GLU A 195 9.18 15.41 6.19
CA GLU A 195 9.92 16.62 6.61
C GLU A 195 8.97 17.76 7.02
N ARG A 196 7.89 17.99 6.26
CA ARG A 196 6.90 19.04 6.57
C ARG A 196 5.99 18.67 7.74
N MET A 197 5.69 17.38 7.89
CA MET A 197 4.78 16.87 8.89
C MET A 197 5.36 15.58 9.47
N PRO A 198 6.26 15.67 10.47
CA PRO A 198 6.81 14.50 11.13
C PRO A 198 5.70 13.54 11.62
N GLY A 199 5.92 12.24 11.45
CA GLY A 199 4.94 11.19 11.72
C GLY A 199 3.84 11.05 10.67
N SER A 200 3.94 11.70 9.50
CA SER A 200 2.96 11.54 8.41
C SER A 200 2.95 10.13 7.83
N ALA A 201 4.11 9.49 7.72
CA ALA A 201 4.25 8.14 7.20
C ALA A 201 3.55 7.12 8.10
N GLU A 202 3.76 7.22 9.41
CA GLU A 202 3.10 6.33 10.38
C GLU A 202 1.59 6.58 10.44
N ARG A 203 1.15 7.84 10.45
CA ARG A 203 -0.29 8.16 10.35
C ARG A 203 -0.93 7.60 9.08
N GLN A 204 -0.26 7.70 7.94
CA GLN A 204 -0.75 7.13 6.68
C GLN A 204 -0.84 5.60 6.74
N LYS A 205 0.15 4.93 7.35
CA LYS A 205 0.17 3.49 7.55
C LYS A 205 -1.00 3.05 8.44
N GLN A 206 -1.23 3.74 9.56
CA GLN A 206 -2.38 3.50 10.45
C GLN A 206 -3.71 3.69 9.73
N LEU A 207 -3.84 4.74 8.90
CA LEU A 207 -5.06 4.97 8.11
C LEU A 207 -5.32 3.84 7.09
N ILE A 208 -4.28 3.40 6.39
CA ILE A 208 -4.36 2.28 5.44
C ILE A 208 -4.75 0.98 6.16
N GLN A 209 -4.12 0.69 7.30
CA GLN A 209 -4.41 -0.48 8.11
C GLN A 209 -5.87 -0.49 8.59
N LYS A 210 -6.37 0.62 9.13
CA LYS A 210 -7.78 0.78 9.52
C LYS A 210 -8.73 0.56 8.34
N ALA A 211 -8.40 1.09 7.16
CA ALA A 211 -9.20 0.87 5.95
C ALA A 211 -9.21 -0.62 5.53
N HIS A 212 -8.07 -1.30 5.54
CA HIS A 212 -7.99 -2.74 5.25
C HIS A 212 -8.78 -3.58 6.25
N TRP A 213 -8.72 -3.25 7.54
CA TRP A 213 -9.51 -3.93 8.57
C TRP A 213 -11.01 -3.78 8.32
N ARG A 214 -11.50 -2.57 8.01
CA ARG A 214 -12.90 -2.37 7.64
C ARG A 214 -13.31 -3.16 6.40
N GLN A 215 -12.50 -3.11 5.35
CA GLN A 215 -12.78 -3.86 4.11
C GLN A 215 -12.86 -5.36 4.39
N ARG A 216 -11.94 -5.89 5.18
CA ARG A 216 -11.94 -7.32 5.56
C ARG A 216 -13.22 -7.71 6.27
N LEU A 217 -13.69 -6.91 7.23
CA LEU A 217 -14.95 -7.16 7.94
C LEU A 217 -16.15 -7.09 7.01
N ALA A 218 -16.19 -6.09 6.13
CA ALA A 218 -17.28 -5.93 5.16
C ALA A 218 -17.42 -7.17 4.27
N VAL A 219 -16.30 -7.63 3.70
CA VAL A 219 -16.25 -8.85 2.87
C VAL A 219 -16.67 -10.07 3.69
N HIS A 220 -16.07 -10.27 4.85
CA HIS A 220 -16.34 -11.45 5.67
C HIS A 220 -17.81 -11.55 6.12
N ARG A 221 -18.39 -10.45 6.57
CA ARG A 221 -19.79 -10.41 6.99
C ARG A 221 -20.75 -10.63 5.82
N THR A 222 -20.47 -10.01 4.68
CA THR A 222 -21.28 -10.17 3.46
C THR A 222 -21.25 -11.62 2.99
N GLU A 223 -20.06 -12.23 2.88
CA GLU A 223 -19.92 -13.65 2.52
C GLU A 223 -20.63 -14.57 3.51
N THR A 224 -20.57 -14.28 4.81
CA THR A 224 -21.24 -15.09 5.83
C THR A 224 -22.75 -15.01 5.66
N LEU A 225 -23.33 -13.81 5.51
CA LEU A 225 -24.77 -13.65 5.28
C LEU A 225 -25.23 -14.33 3.98
N GLN A 226 -24.46 -14.21 2.89
CA GLN A 226 -24.72 -14.92 1.64
C GLN A 226 -24.69 -16.45 1.81
N GLY A 227 -23.69 -16.97 2.53
CA GLY A 227 -23.56 -18.40 2.80
C GLY A 227 -24.70 -18.97 3.66
N LEU A 228 -25.26 -18.17 4.57
CA LEU A 228 -26.42 -18.51 5.39
C LEU A 228 -27.74 -18.48 4.61
N LYS A 229 -27.74 -18.01 3.36
CA LYS A 229 -28.93 -17.90 2.50
C LYS A 229 -30.06 -17.09 3.13
N VAL A 230 -29.73 -16.06 3.92
CA VAL A 230 -30.70 -15.10 4.42
C VAL A 230 -31.40 -14.40 3.24
N PRO A 231 -32.62 -13.84 3.44
CA PRO A 231 -33.31 -13.08 2.39
C PRO A 231 -32.41 -12.05 1.71
N GLU A 232 -32.54 -11.89 0.38
CA GLU A 232 -31.62 -11.10 -0.46
C GLU A 232 -31.39 -9.68 0.08
N LYS A 233 -32.45 -9.05 0.59
CA LYS A 233 -32.41 -7.71 1.21
C LYS A 233 -31.41 -7.59 2.38
N PHE A 234 -31.02 -8.70 3.01
CA PHE A 234 -30.09 -8.72 4.14
C PHE A 234 -28.66 -9.11 3.75
N GLN A 235 -28.44 -9.69 2.57
CA GLN A 235 -27.15 -10.30 2.23
C GLN A 235 -25.99 -9.29 2.16
N LYS A 236 -26.28 -8.04 1.77
CA LYS A 236 -25.28 -6.99 1.50
C LYS A 236 -25.30 -5.83 2.49
N ILE A 237 -26.00 -5.98 3.62
CA ILE A 237 -26.20 -4.88 4.58
C ILE A 237 -24.92 -4.38 5.27
N PHE A 238 -23.81 -5.13 5.18
CA PHE A 238 -22.48 -4.74 5.67
C PHE A 238 -21.45 -4.54 4.55
N GLU A 239 -21.86 -4.52 3.27
CA GLU A 239 -20.97 -4.43 2.10
C GLU A 239 -20.16 -3.13 2.09
N ASP A 240 -20.77 -2.00 2.48
CA ASP A 240 -20.03 -0.74 2.63
C ASP A 240 -19.06 -0.84 3.83
N PRO A 241 -17.74 -0.64 3.63
CA PRO A 241 -16.77 -0.64 4.72
C PRO A 241 -17.08 0.36 5.84
N LEU A 242 -17.76 1.47 5.56
CA LEU A 242 -18.19 2.43 6.58
C LEU A 242 -19.33 1.89 7.47
N CYS A 243 -20.04 0.84 7.03
CA CYS A 243 -20.93 0.04 7.88
C CYS A 243 -20.17 -0.88 8.82
N ASN A 244 -18.86 -0.71 9.00
CA ASN A 244 -18.04 -1.49 9.91
C ASN A 244 -17.22 -0.54 10.80
N SER A 245 -17.18 -0.85 12.10
CA SER A 245 -16.40 -0.08 13.08
C SER A 245 -14.91 -0.14 12.78
N ASP A 246 -14.22 0.97 12.99
CA ASP A 246 -12.76 1.00 13.00
C ASP A 246 -12.19 0.10 14.11
N THR A 247 -10.94 -0.31 13.92
CA THR A 247 -10.16 -1.06 14.91
C THR A 247 -8.94 -0.23 15.29
N GLU A 248 -8.67 -0.11 16.58
CA GLU A 248 -7.51 0.62 17.11
C GLU A 248 -6.63 -0.32 17.90
N GLU A 249 -5.32 -0.15 17.75
CA GLU A 249 -4.32 -0.88 18.51
C GLU A 249 -3.92 -0.01 19.72
N GLN A 250 -4.06 -0.56 20.93
CA GLN A 250 -3.60 0.08 22.15
C GLN A 250 -2.09 -0.13 22.35
N GLN A 251 -1.51 0.57 23.33
CA GLN A 251 -0.07 0.49 23.61
C GLN A 251 0.38 -0.93 24.04
N ASP A 252 -0.52 -1.72 24.59
CA ASP A 252 -0.30 -3.12 24.98
C ASP A 252 -0.45 -4.11 23.81
N GLY A 253 -0.72 -3.62 22.59
CA GLY A 253 -0.97 -4.43 21.40
C GLY A 253 -2.40 -4.99 21.31
N SER A 254 -3.27 -4.67 22.27
CA SER A 254 -4.67 -5.10 22.20
C SER A 254 -5.43 -4.37 21.10
N LEU A 255 -6.29 -5.09 20.39
CA LEU A 255 -7.13 -4.52 19.33
C LEU A 255 -8.50 -4.17 19.90
N VAL A 256 -8.94 -2.93 19.73
CA VAL A 256 -10.18 -2.43 20.28
C VAL A 256 -11.14 -1.99 19.17
N LYS A 257 -12.41 -2.36 19.34
CA LYS A 257 -13.50 -1.93 18.48
C LYS A 257 -13.91 -0.50 18.82
N VAL A 258 -13.85 0.38 17.82
CA VAL A 258 -14.35 1.75 17.92
C VAL A 258 -15.87 1.73 17.92
N LYS A 259 -16.52 2.23 18.97
CA LYS A 259 -17.98 2.42 18.99
C LYS A 259 -18.37 3.44 17.92
N LEU A 260 -19.46 3.16 17.19
CA LEU A 260 -20.03 4.08 16.22
C LEU A 260 -21.27 4.71 16.83
N GLN A 261 -21.25 6.01 17.08
CA GLN A 261 -22.36 6.67 17.78
C GLN A 261 -23.62 6.75 16.92
N TRP A 262 -23.46 6.82 15.60
CA TRP A 262 -24.59 6.86 14.67
C TRP A 262 -25.33 5.53 14.52
N ARG A 263 -24.75 4.40 14.95
CA ARG A 263 -25.30 3.07 14.68
C ARG A 263 -26.27 2.61 15.77
N SER A 264 -27.42 2.09 15.36
CA SER A 264 -28.40 1.52 16.29
C SER A 264 -27.83 0.38 17.14
N LYS A 265 -28.42 0.18 18.32
CA LYS A 265 -28.07 -0.95 19.20
C LYS A 265 -28.29 -2.29 18.48
N THR A 266 -29.41 -2.43 17.76
CA THR A 266 -29.74 -3.65 17.00
C THR A 266 -28.72 -3.94 15.91
N ALA A 267 -28.35 -2.96 15.09
CA ALA A 267 -27.32 -3.15 14.05
C ALA A 267 -25.95 -3.49 14.65
N SER A 268 -25.65 -2.98 15.86
CA SER A 268 -24.43 -3.33 16.59
C SER A 268 -24.43 -4.78 17.10
N LEU A 269 -25.56 -5.26 17.61
CA LEU A 269 -25.75 -6.64 18.06
C LEU A 269 -25.71 -7.61 16.88
N LEU A 270 -26.43 -7.29 15.81
CA LEU A 270 -26.41 -8.06 14.57
C LEU A 270 -24.99 -8.20 14.01
N ALA A 271 -24.23 -7.11 13.94
CA ALA A 271 -22.84 -7.14 13.52
C ALA A 271 -21.97 -8.07 14.39
N ALA A 272 -22.19 -8.09 15.71
CA ALA A 272 -21.49 -8.99 16.61
C ALA A 272 -21.91 -10.47 16.43
N SER A 273 -23.19 -10.71 16.12
CA SER A 273 -23.70 -12.05 15.80
C SER A 273 -23.07 -12.61 14.51
N VAL A 274 -23.05 -11.80 13.45
CA VAL A 274 -22.41 -12.17 12.18
C VAL A 274 -20.89 -12.37 12.34
N ASP A 275 -20.22 -11.61 13.20
CA ASP A 275 -18.80 -11.83 13.53
C ASP A 275 -18.56 -13.22 14.15
N ARG A 276 -19.45 -13.68 15.05
CA ARG A 276 -19.37 -15.03 15.63
C ARG A 276 -19.60 -16.13 14.59
N LEU A 277 -20.60 -15.96 13.72
CA LEU A 277 -20.91 -16.90 12.64
C LEU A 277 -19.78 -16.96 11.61
N THR A 278 -19.17 -15.81 11.30
CA THR A 278 -17.99 -15.72 10.44
C THR A 278 -16.82 -16.51 11.02
N ALA A 279 -16.58 -16.35 12.33
CA ALA A 279 -15.51 -17.06 13.00
C ALA A 279 -15.71 -18.59 12.95
N ARG A 280 -16.94 -19.06 13.21
CA ARG A 280 -17.32 -20.47 13.09
C ARG A 280 -17.08 -20.99 11.67
N ARG A 281 -17.65 -20.30 10.65
CA ARG A 281 -17.48 -20.64 9.22
C ARG A 281 -16.01 -20.77 8.82
N LYS A 282 -15.16 -19.83 9.25
CA LYS A 282 -13.72 -19.84 8.90
C LYS A 282 -12.95 -20.93 9.66
N GLN A 283 -13.34 -21.26 10.90
CA GLN A 283 -12.76 -22.38 11.64
C GLN A 283 -13.10 -23.73 11.00
N GLU A 284 -14.37 -23.93 10.62
CA GLU A 284 -14.82 -25.14 9.95
C GLU A 284 -14.15 -25.32 8.58
N GLY A 285 -14.06 -24.23 7.79
CA GLY A 285 -13.44 -24.27 6.46
C GLY A 285 -11.91 -24.43 6.43
N ASN A 286 -11.20 -23.99 7.48
CA ASN A 286 -9.72 -24.04 7.53
C ASN A 286 -9.17 -25.16 8.42
N GLY A 287 -10.02 -25.92 9.12
CA GLY A 287 -9.62 -27.01 10.01
C GLY A 287 -8.82 -26.58 11.25
N LYS A 288 -8.17 -27.55 11.91
CA LYS A 288 -7.45 -27.38 13.21
C LYS A 288 -6.27 -26.41 13.20
N ALA A 289 -5.82 -25.92 12.04
CA ALA A 289 -4.69 -25.00 11.91
C ALA A 289 -5.06 -23.53 12.19
N PHE A 290 -6.34 -23.24 12.43
CA PHE A 290 -6.87 -21.88 12.53
C PHE A 290 -7.08 -21.44 13.98
N GLY A 291 -6.12 -20.70 14.54
CA GLY A 291 -6.17 -20.21 15.92
C GLY A 291 -7.08 -18.99 16.11
N PRO A 292 -7.68 -18.78 17.31
CA PRO A 292 -8.59 -17.67 17.58
C PRO A 292 -7.97 -16.28 17.38
N GLY A 293 -6.65 -16.13 17.58
CA GLY A 293 -5.92 -14.88 17.32
C GLY A 293 -5.67 -14.55 15.85
N GLN A 294 -6.05 -15.42 14.90
CA GLN A 294 -5.86 -15.17 13.47
C GLN A 294 -7.04 -14.40 12.85
N LEU A 295 -8.18 -14.32 13.55
CA LEU A 295 -9.37 -13.61 13.10
C LEU A 295 -9.52 -12.25 13.75
N LEU A 296 -9.80 -11.24 12.93
CA LEU A 296 -10.05 -9.88 13.41
C LEU A 296 -11.32 -9.80 14.24
N GLU A 297 -12.31 -10.62 13.89
CA GLU A 297 -13.61 -10.71 14.53
C GLU A 297 -13.47 -11.11 16.00
N LEU A 298 -12.60 -12.06 16.31
CA LEU A 298 -12.35 -12.58 17.65
C LEU A 298 -11.27 -11.82 18.41
N SER A 299 -10.27 -11.27 17.72
CA SER A 299 -9.13 -10.59 18.37
C SER A 299 -9.46 -9.21 18.92
N ARG A 300 -10.62 -8.65 18.57
CA ARG A 300 -11.01 -7.29 18.97
C ARG A 300 -11.88 -7.31 20.21
N ILE A 301 -11.49 -6.54 21.22
CA ILE A 301 -12.28 -6.31 22.42
C ILE A 301 -13.15 -5.06 22.29
N ASN A 302 -14.25 -5.02 23.01
CA ASN A 302 -15.07 -3.81 23.09
C ASN A 302 -14.34 -2.76 23.93
N SER A 303 -14.34 -1.50 23.49
CA SER A 303 -13.79 -0.40 24.28
C SER A 303 -14.54 -0.27 25.60
N THR A 304 -13.84 -0.44 26.72
CA THR A 304 -14.38 -0.24 28.08
C THR A 304 -14.32 1.22 28.54
N GLY A 305 -13.51 2.05 27.86
CA GLY A 305 -13.33 3.46 28.20
C GLY A 305 -14.16 4.41 27.33
N ASN A 306 -14.71 5.46 27.94
CA ASN A 306 -15.31 6.65 27.30
C ASN A 306 -14.27 7.58 26.63
N HIS A 307 -13.03 7.13 26.42
CA HIS A 307 -11.90 7.95 25.97
C HIS A 307 -11.89 8.27 24.47
N GLN A 308 -13.03 8.22 23.80
CA GLN A 308 -13.12 8.71 22.44
C GLN A 308 -13.38 10.21 22.50
N ALA A 309 -12.31 11.00 22.35
CA ALA A 309 -12.43 12.41 22.01
C ALA A 309 -13.44 12.53 20.85
N VAL A 310 -14.37 13.48 20.93
CA VAL A 310 -15.44 13.72 19.95
C VAL A 310 -14.83 13.74 18.54
N ARG A 311 -14.95 12.61 17.83
CA ARG A 311 -14.41 12.45 16.48
C ARG A 311 -15.49 12.79 15.48
N SER A 312 -15.10 13.47 14.41
CA SER A 312 -15.93 13.54 13.21
C SER A 312 -16.04 12.13 12.61
N GLU A 313 -17.16 11.46 12.87
CA GLU A 313 -17.45 10.13 12.34
C GLU A 313 -17.86 10.22 10.87
N ARG A 314 -17.42 9.26 10.07
CA ARG A 314 -17.92 9.08 8.70
C ARG A 314 -19.17 8.23 8.76
N VAL A 315 -20.31 8.83 8.43
CA VAL A 315 -21.61 8.16 8.48
C VAL A 315 -22.02 7.74 7.07
N PRO A 316 -22.28 6.44 6.81
CA PRO A 316 -22.78 5.98 5.53
C PRO A 316 -24.20 6.52 5.27
N ARG A 317 -24.48 6.90 4.02
CA ARG A 317 -25.78 7.35 3.53
C ARG A 317 -26.54 6.19 2.89
N CYS A 318 -27.84 6.36 2.68
CA CYS A 318 -28.69 5.35 2.04
C CYS A 318 -28.71 4.00 2.75
N LEU A 319 -28.60 3.98 4.09
CA LEU A 319 -28.94 2.79 4.86
C LEU A 319 -30.40 2.84 5.30
N ALA A 320 -30.95 1.69 5.64
CA ALA A 320 -32.27 1.58 6.23
C ALA A 320 -32.33 2.30 7.59
N VAL A 321 -33.51 2.84 7.93
CA VAL A 321 -33.71 3.61 9.17
C VAL A 321 -33.31 2.85 10.43
N ASP A 322 -33.46 1.52 10.46
CA ASP A 322 -33.10 0.66 11.58
C ASP A 322 -31.59 0.39 11.74
N PHE A 323 -30.75 0.87 10.80
CA PHE A 323 -29.29 0.94 10.99
C PHE A 323 -28.85 2.10 11.88
N TYR A 324 -29.61 3.19 11.89
CA TYR A 324 -29.22 4.41 12.58
C TYR A 324 -29.77 4.44 13.99
N ASP A 325 -28.99 5.00 14.91
CA ASP A 325 -29.48 5.38 16.22
C ASP A 325 -30.51 6.51 16.07
N GLN A 326 -31.62 6.39 16.80
CA GLN A 326 -32.72 7.33 16.69
C GLN A 326 -32.32 8.73 17.18
N THR A 327 -31.59 8.81 18.30
CA THR A 327 -31.14 10.09 18.87
C THR A 327 -30.14 10.77 17.95
N PHE A 328 -29.30 9.99 17.27
CA PHE A 328 -28.40 10.50 16.24
C PHE A 328 -29.18 11.14 15.07
N LEU A 329 -30.16 10.43 14.50
CA LEU A 329 -30.94 10.95 13.36
C LEU A 329 -31.79 12.18 13.73
N GLU A 330 -32.38 12.19 14.92
CA GLU A 330 -33.18 13.30 15.42
C GLU A 330 -32.32 14.54 15.73
N GLY A 331 -31.06 14.33 16.12
CA GLY A 331 -30.09 15.40 16.33
C GLY A 331 -29.57 16.05 15.04
N LEU A 332 -29.87 15.49 13.86
CA LEU A 332 -29.50 16.09 12.57
C LEU A 332 -30.44 17.24 12.22
N GLY A 333 -29.88 18.35 11.71
CA GLY A 333 -30.67 19.39 11.08
C GLY A 333 -31.42 18.87 9.85
N LYS A 334 -32.57 19.50 9.51
CA LYS A 334 -33.47 19.05 8.43
C LYS A 334 -32.75 18.73 7.12
N GLN A 335 -31.91 19.65 6.63
CA GLN A 335 -31.13 19.46 5.41
C GLN A 335 -30.18 18.25 5.51
N ALA A 336 -29.46 18.12 6.62
CA ALA A 336 -28.53 17.00 6.80
C ALA A 336 -29.28 15.66 6.81
N ARG A 337 -30.44 15.60 7.46
CA ARG A 337 -31.31 14.41 7.49
C ARG A 337 -31.84 14.05 6.11
N ASP A 338 -32.29 15.04 5.32
CA ASP A 338 -32.74 14.84 3.95
C ASP A 338 -31.59 14.34 3.05
N GLU A 339 -30.39 14.89 3.25
CA GLU A 339 -29.19 14.43 2.56
C GLU A 339 -28.80 13.00 2.97
N MET A 340 -29.09 12.50 4.18
CA MET A 340 -28.78 11.11 4.53
C MET A 340 -29.46 10.08 3.61
N ARG A 341 -30.57 10.44 2.95
CA ARG A 341 -31.34 9.55 2.05
C ARG A 341 -31.68 8.21 2.71
N VAL A 342 -32.14 8.27 3.96
CA VAL A 342 -32.45 7.09 4.77
C VAL A 342 -33.51 6.24 4.07
N GLU A 343 -33.25 4.94 3.97
CA GLU A 343 -34.15 3.98 3.32
C GLU A 343 -35.19 3.43 4.30
N ALA A 344 -36.21 2.76 3.75
CA ALA A 344 -37.24 2.12 4.54
C ALA A 344 -36.65 1.04 5.47
N ARG A 345 -37.34 0.78 6.58
CA ARG A 345 -36.95 -0.22 7.58
C ARG A 345 -36.78 -1.60 6.93
N LEU A 346 -35.66 -2.28 7.20
CA LEU A 346 -35.37 -3.60 6.62
C LEU A 346 -35.89 -4.76 7.48
N GLY A 347 -35.97 -4.56 8.80
CA GLY A 347 -36.30 -5.62 9.77
C GLY A 347 -35.04 -6.24 10.38
N LEU A 348 -34.04 -5.43 10.73
CA LEU A 348 -32.83 -5.93 11.40
C LEU A 348 -33.08 -6.66 12.74
N PRO A 349 -34.05 -6.27 13.58
CA PRO A 349 -34.36 -7.02 14.79
C PRO A 349 -34.76 -8.46 14.51
N ASP A 350 -35.60 -8.67 13.49
CA ASP A 350 -36.11 -9.99 13.12
C ASP A 350 -34.97 -10.89 12.64
N LEU A 351 -34.11 -10.37 11.76
CA LEU A 351 -32.92 -11.09 11.31
C LEU A 351 -31.99 -11.43 12.47
N TRP A 352 -31.77 -10.48 13.39
CA TRP A 352 -30.91 -10.74 14.55
C TRP A 352 -31.47 -11.87 15.41
N ILE A 353 -32.77 -11.86 15.71
CA ILE A 353 -33.44 -12.93 16.47
C ILE A 353 -33.31 -14.26 15.72
N GLU A 354 -33.54 -14.27 14.40
CA GLU A 354 -33.41 -15.47 13.57
C GLU A 354 -31.99 -16.07 13.64
N LEU A 355 -30.95 -15.23 13.57
CA LEU A 355 -29.56 -15.67 13.64
C LEU A 355 -29.16 -16.20 15.03
N GLU A 356 -29.71 -15.65 16.11
CA GLU A 356 -29.45 -16.17 17.47
C GLU A 356 -30.23 -17.47 17.77
N THR A 357 -31.46 -17.59 17.27
CA THR A 357 -32.34 -18.73 17.56
C THR A 357 -32.08 -19.94 16.68
N SER A 358 -31.75 -19.74 15.41
CA SER A 358 -31.68 -20.84 14.43
C SER A 358 -30.42 -21.69 14.52
N GLY A 359 -29.48 -21.35 15.42
CA GLY A 359 -28.24 -22.13 15.61
C GLY A 359 -27.52 -22.46 14.29
N TYR A 360 -27.60 -21.56 13.29
CA TYR A 360 -27.21 -21.82 11.90
C TYR A 360 -25.86 -22.57 11.86
N SER A 361 -25.95 -23.85 11.53
CA SER A 361 -24.81 -24.69 11.16
C SER A 361 -24.75 -24.67 9.64
N PRO A 362 -23.65 -24.22 9.03
CA PRO A 362 -23.53 -24.30 7.58
C PRO A 362 -23.58 -25.77 7.16
N GLN A 363 -24.45 -26.09 6.21
CA GLN A 363 -24.49 -27.41 5.54
C GLN A 363 -23.29 -27.61 4.64
#